data_AF-A0A2E5I708-F1
#
_entry.id   AF-A0A2E5I708-F1
#
_cell.length_a   1.000
_cell.length_b   1.000
_cell.length_c   1.000
_cell.angle_alpha   90.00
_cell.angle_beta   90.00
_cell.angle_gamma   90.00
#
_symmetry.space_group_name_H-M   'P 1'
#
loop_
_entity.id
_entity.type
_entity.pdbx_description
1 polymer ?
#
loop_
_entity_poly.entity_id
_entity_poly.type
_entity_poly.pdbx_seq_one_letter_code
_entity_poly.pdbx_strand_id
1 'polypeptide(L)'
;MKTKALSPLNREGLKDYLFEIQDYIDSNMEDGQDIDDFLDNTDIFDEFEKVLPDEEYPVFVITILNKIQTDYIINRLLDVLETSISRSAVGHSA
;
A
#
# COMPACT_ATOMS: atom_id res chain seq x y z
N MET A 1 -7.33 -3.79 -10.83
CA MET A 1 -6.07 -3.01 -10.94
C MET A 1 -4.90 -3.99 -11.15
N LYS A 2 -3.74 -3.57 -11.67
CA LYS A 2 -2.54 -4.43 -11.70
C LYS A 2 -1.57 -4.01 -10.60
N THR A 3 -1.00 -4.98 -9.90
CA THR A 3 0.03 -4.72 -8.89
C THR A 3 1.30 -4.20 -9.54
N LYS A 4 1.95 -3.24 -8.86
CA LYS A 4 3.23 -2.65 -9.26
C LYS A 4 4.30 -3.05 -8.25
N ALA A 5 5.48 -3.42 -8.76
CA ALA A 5 6.65 -3.58 -7.92
C ALA A 5 6.99 -2.22 -7.26
N LEU A 6 7.32 -2.23 -5.97
CA LEU A 6 7.55 -1.00 -5.20
C LEU A 6 8.96 -0.43 -5.40
N SER A 7 9.97 -1.29 -5.57
CA SER A 7 11.39 -0.89 -5.70
C SER A 7 11.71 0.16 -6.78
N PRO A 8 11.10 0.17 -7.97
CA PRO A 8 11.39 1.19 -8.99
C PRO A 8 10.67 2.53 -8.75
N LEU A 9 9.74 2.62 -7.80
CA LEU A 9 8.96 3.84 -7.57
C LEU A 9 9.73 4.81 -6.67
N ASN A 10 9.81 6.08 -7.11
CA ASN A 10 10.25 7.17 -6.24
C ASN A 10 9.10 7.62 -5.32
N ARG A 11 9.37 8.55 -4.39
CA ARG A 11 8.36 9.03 -3.43
C ARG A 11 7.04 9.47 -4.06
N GLU A 12 7.12 10.23 -5.14
CA GLU A 12 5.94 10.73 -5.88
C GLU A 12 5.19 9.57 -6.52
N GLY A 13 5.90 8.64 -7.20
CA GLY A 13 5.31 7.44 -7.77
C GLY A 13 4.69 6.50 -6.73
N LEU A 14 5.28 6.39 -5.54
CA LEU A 14 4.68 5.67 -4.41
C LEU A 14 3.39 6.36 -3.96
N LYS A 15 3.42 7.69 -3.80
CA LYS A 15 2.23 8.48 -3.41
C LYS A 15 1.08 8.31 -4.39
N ASP A 16 1.37 8.47 -5.68
CA ASP A 16 0.38 8.30 -6.74
C ASP A 16 -0.17 6.87 -6.76
N TYR A 17 0.69 5.87 -6.53
CA TYR A 17 0.24 4.48 -6.45
C TYR A 17 -0.66 4.23 -5.23
N LEU A 18 -0.38 4.81 -4.06
CA LEU A 18 -1.27 4.72 -2.90
C LEU A 18 -2.65 5.31 -3.21
N PHE A 19 -2.70 6.45 -3.90
CA PHE A 19 -3.97 7.08 -4.30
C PHE A 19 -4.71 6.26 -5.35
N GLU A 20 -4.01 5.71 -6.34
CA GLU A 20 -4.60 4.80 -7.33
C GLU A 20 -5.25 3.58 -6.67
N ILE A 21 -4.58 2.99 -5.66
CA ILE A 21 -5.14 1.88 -4.89
C ILE A 21 -6.39 2.32 -4.14
N GLN A 22 -6.34 3.45 -3.43
CA GLN A 22 -7.47 3.98 -2.69
C GLN A 22 -8.68 4.23 -3.60
N ASP A 23 -8.47 4.88 -4.74
CA ASP A 23 -9.54 5.17 -5.71
C ASP A 23 -10.12 3.89 -6.33
N TYR A 24 -9.27 2.90 -6.60
CA TYR A 24 -9.74 1.59 -7.07
C TYR A 24 -10.62 0.92 -6.02
N ILE A 25 -10.18 0.85 -4.76
CA ILE A 25 -10.95 0.21 -3.68
C ILE A 25 -12.27 0.92 -3.46
N ASP A 26 -12.24 2.25 -3.35
CA ASP A 26 -13.42 3.10 -3.17
C ASP A 26 -14.46 2.85 -4.27
N SER A 27 -14.02 2.75 -5.53
CA SER A 27 -14.91 2.45 -6.67
C SER A 27 -15.56 1.06 -6.54
N ASN A 28 -14.82 0.03 -6.10
CA ASN A 28 -15.41 -1.31 -5.89
C ASN A 28 -16.42 -1.31 -4.74
N MET A 29 -16.16 -0.54 -3.68
CA MET A 29 -17.07 -0.41 -2.54
C MET A 29 -18.35 0.35 -2.91
N GLU A 30 -18.25 1.41 -3.73
CA GLU A 30 -19.40 2.14 -4.28
C GLU A 30 -20.29 1.25 -5.17
N ASP A 31 -19.69 0.29 -5.89
CA ASP A 31 -20.40 -0.73 -6.68
C ASP A 31 -21.08 -1.82 -5.81
N GLY A 32 -20.97 -1.72 -4.48
CA GLY A 32 -21.64 -2.60 -3.52
C GLY A 32 -20.90 -3.91 -3.26
N GLN A 33 -19.61 -4.00 -3.61
CA GLN A 33 -18.78 -5.14 -3.23
C GLN A 33 -18.55 -5.15 -1.72
N ASP A 34 -18.65 -6.34 -1.12
CA ASP A 34 -18.34 -6.53 0.29
C ASP A 34 -16.83 -6.41 0.55
N ILE A 35 -16.49 -5.85 1.72
CA ILE A 35 -15.10 -5.61 2.09
C ILE A 35 -14.33 -6.90 2.39
N ASP A 36 -14.99 -7.89 3.01
CA ASP A 36 -14.37 -9.17 3.33
C ASP A 36 -14.12 -9.94 2.02
N ASP A 37 -15.10 -9.97 1.12
CA ASP A 37 -14.96 -10.55 -0.22
C ASP A 37 -13.83 -9.88 -1.02
N PHE A 38 -13.67 -8.55 -0.90
CA PHE A 38 -12.57 -7.84 -1.55
C PHE A 38 -11.21 -8.28 -1.00
N LEU A 39 -11.07 -8.31 0.33
CA LEU A 39 -9.81 -8.67 1.00
C LEU A 39 -9.41 -10.12 0.72
N ASP A 40 -10.38 -11.04 0.65
CA ASP A 40 -10.13 -12.45 0.38
C ASP A 40 -9.65 -12.73 -1.07
N ASN A 41 -9.96 -11.82 -2.01
CA ASN A 41 -9.72 -12.04 -3.44
C ASN A 41 -8.70 -11.08 -4.07
N THR A 42 -8.18 -10.11 -3.31
CA THR A 42 -7.24 -9.11 -3.82
C THR A 42 -5.78 -9.54 -3.63
N ASP A 43 -4.94 -9.25 -4.62
CA ASP A 43 -3.48 -9.40 -4.56
C ASP A 43 -2.75 -8.06 -4.38
N ILE A 44 -3.51 -6.96 -4.22
CA ILE A 44 -2.98 -5.59 -4.20
C ILE A 44 -1.99 -5.36 -3.07
N PHE A 45 -2.21 -6.03 -1.94
CA PHE A 45 -1.42 -5.82 -0.73
C PHE A 45 -0.15 -6.71 -0.67
N ASP A 46 -0.03 -7.73 -1.51
CA ASP A 46 1.07 -8.70 -1.49
C ASP A 46 2.46 -8.06 -1.59
N GLU A 47 2.62 -7.06 -2.47
CA GLU A 47 3.90 -6.35 -2.63
C GLU A 47 4.26 -5.51 -1.40
N PHE A 48 3.25 -5.03 -0.68
CA PHE A 48 3.42 -4.26 0.55
C PHE A 48 3.70 -5.18 1.73
N GLU A 49 3.02 -6.33 1.83
CA GLU A 49 3.25 -7.34 2.86
C GLU A 49 4.70 -7.87 2.83
N LYS A 50 5.29 -7.99 1.64
CA LYS A 50 6.69 -8.43 1.47
C LYS A 50 7.72 -7.47 2.06
N VAL A 51 7.39 -6.18 2.23
CA VAL A 51 8.36 -5.17 2.65
C VAL A 51 8.02 -4.53 3.98
N LEU A 52 6.74 -4.33 4.28
CA LEU A 52 6.30 -3.64 5.48
C LEU A 52 6.53 -4.51 6.73
N PRO A 53 6.94 -3.90 7.86
CA PRO A 53 6.93 -4.58 9.15
C PRO A 53 5.51 -5.00 9.55
N ASP A 54 5.39 -6.13 10.26
CA ASP A 54 4.10 -6.67 10.75
C ASP A 54 3.26 -5.65 11.54
N GLU A 55 3.92 -4.75 12.26
CA GLU A 55 3.26 -3.71 13.07
C GLU A 55 2.71 -2.54 12.23
N GLU A 56 3.31 -2.26 11.08
CA GLU A 56 2.92 -1.17 10.17
C GLU A 56 1.93 -1.65 9.09
N TYR A 57 1.92 -2.95 8.77
CA TYR A 57 1.06 -3.50 7.72
C TYR A 57 -0.44 -3.29 8.00
N PRO A 58 -0.99 -3.56 9.21
CA PRO A 58 -2.40 -3.28 9.51
C PRO A 58 -2.74 -1.78 9.43
N VAL A 59 -1.82 -0.90 9.83
CA VAL A 59 -2.00 0.56 9.76
C VAL A 59 -2.11 0.99 8.30
N PHE A 60 -1.25 0.46 7.43
CA PHE A 60 -1.29 0.67 6.00
C PHE A 60 -2.64 0.21 5.41
N VAL A 61 -3.06 -1.03 5.67
CA VAL A 61 -4.32 -1.58 5.15
C VAL A 61 -5.51 -0.69 5.56
N ILE A 62 -5.64 -0.36 6.85
CA ILE A 62 -6.74 0.49 7.35
C ILE A 62 -6.72 1.87 6.69
N THR A 63 -5.54 2.47 6.51
CA THR A 63 -5.38 3.79 5.88
C THR A 63 -5.85 3.79 4.43
N ILE A 64 -5.52 2.72 3.70
CA ILE A 64 -5.90 2.54 2.30
C ILE A 64 -7.41 2.27 2.19
N LEU A 65 -7.96 1.34 2.96
CA LEU A 65 -9.38 1.00 2.91
C LEU A 65 -10.29 2.19 3.25
N ASN A 66 -9.86 3.07 4.17
CA ASN A 66 -10.64 4.22 4.60
C ASN A 66 -10.35 5.49 3.78
N LYS A 67 -9.60 5.40 2.67
CA LYS A 67 -9.23 6.54 1.82
C LYS A 67 -8.67 7.73 2.62
N ILE A 68 -7.86 7.45 3.64
CA ILE A 68 -7.25 8.50 4.46
C ILE A 68 -6.11 9.13 3.67
N GLN A 69 -6.24 10.42 3.34
CA GLN A 69 -5.34 11.15 2.45
C GLN A 69 -4.70 12.40 3.09
N THR A 70 -4.75 12.52 4.42
CA THR A 70 -4.13 13.68 5.08
C THR A 70 -2.61 13.67 4.85
N ASP A 71 -2.03 14.84 4.57
CA ASP A 71 -0.60 14.96 4.26
C ASP A 71 0.27 14.33 5.35
N TYR A 72 -0.11 14.47 6.62
CA TYR A 72 0.64 13.89 7.72
C TYR A 72 0.68 12.35 7.64
N ILE A 73 -0.47 11.70 7.45
CA ILE A 73 -0.57 10.24 7.39
C ILE A 73 0.09 9.69 6.13
N ILE A 74 -0.16 10.30 4.98
CA ILE A 74 0.45 9.87 3.71
C ILE A 74 1.98 10.02 3.76
N ASN A 75 2.50 11.14 4.26
CA ASN A 75 3.95 11.30 4.40
C ASN A 75 4.54 10.25 5.36
N ARG A 76 3.85 9.96 6.47
CA ARG A 76 4.31 8.92 7.41
C ARG A 76 4.36 7.53 6.75
N LEU A 77 3.34 7.16 5.98
CA LEU A 77 3.33 5.89 5.23
C LEU A 77 4.46 5.83 4.21
N LEU A 78 4.68 6.93 3.47
CA LEU A 78 5.79 7.01 2.50
C LEU A 78 7.15 6.84 3.19
N ASP A 79 7.36 7.45 4.36
CA ASP A 79 8.62 7.30 5.12
C ASP A 79 8.86 5.83 5.53
N VAL A 80 7.81 5.13 5.97
CA VAL A 80 7.88 3.70 6.33
C VAL A 80 8.17 2.85 5.09
N LEU A 81 7.49 3.10 3.98
CA LEU A 81 7.69 2.37 2.73
C LEU A 81 9.10 2.56 2.17
N GLU A 82 9.60 3.79 2.08
CA GLU A 82 10.95 4.09 1.62
C GLU A 82 12.02 3.39 2.49
N THR A 83 11.83 3.44 3.81
CA THR A 83 12.72 2.76 4.77
C THR A 83 12.68 1.25 4.57
N SER A 84 11.48 0.68 4.39
CA SER A 84 11.24 -0.75 4.26
C SER A 84 11.79 -1.33 2.95
N ILE A 85 11.53 -0.64 1.83
CA ILE A 85 12.07 -0.98 0.50
C ILE A 85 13.61 -0.90 0.51
N SER A 86 14.17 0.11 1.18
CA SER A 86 15.63 0.23 1.30
C SER A 86 16.23 -0.91 2.11
N ARG A 87 15.56 -1.37 3.19
CA ARG A 87 16.01 -2.51 4.00
C ARG A 87 15.90 -3.84 3.26
N SER A 88 14.81 -4.08 2.54
CA SER A 88 14.61 -5.32 1.78
C SER A 88 15.61 -5.45 0.62
N ALA A 89 16.04 -4.34 0.01
CA ALA A 89 17.11 -4.34 -1.00
C ALA A 89 18.49 -4.76 -0.43
N VAL A 90 18.78 -4.46 0.84
CA VAL A 90 20.07 -4.79 1.48
C VAL A 90 20.11 -6.25 1.96
N GLY A 91 18.97 -6.84 2.32
CA GLY A 91 18.87 -8.22 2.84
C GLY A 91 19.18 -9.34 1.84
N HIS A 92 19.29 -9.05 0.53
CA HIS A 92 19.63 -10.02 -0.52
C HIS A 92 21.11 -10.03 -0.93
N SER A 93 21.98 -9.29 -0.22
CA SER A 93 23.40 -9.13 -0.58
C SER A 93 24.39 -9.83 0.38
N ALA A 94 23.94 -10.75 1.24
CA ALA A 94 24.78 -11.45 2.21
C ALA A 94 24.77 -12.97 2.00
#